data_AF-A0A352F521-F1
#
_entry.id   AF-A0A352F521-F1
#
_cell.length_a   1.000
_cell.length_b   1.000
_cell.length_c   1.000
_cell.angle_alpha   90.00
_cell.angle_beta   90.00
_cell.angle_gamma   90.00
#
_symmetry.space_group_name_H-M   'P 1'
#
loop_
_entity.id
_entity.type
_entity.pdbx_description
1 polymer ?
#
loop_
_entity_poly.entity_id
_entity_poly.type
_entity_poly.pdbx_seq_one_letter_code
_entity_poly.pdbx_strand_id
1 'polypeptide(L)'
;MKQKIRIAAGQGFWGDLPDAPVRQVEGGPIDYLMLDYLAEVTMSIMQKQRSRDPSAGYAKDFVPLMKQILPACVERDIRVTANAGGVNVAGCAAAVKEVARELGLSG
;
A
#
# COMPACT_ATOMS: atom_id res chain seq x y z
N MET A 1 6.78 17.22 -17.40
CA MET A 1 6.99 17.00 -15.95
C MET A 1 6.28 18.10 -15.18
N LYS A 2 5.63 17.77 -14.05
CA LYS A 2 5.05 18.79 -13.15
C LYS A 2 6.18 19.63 -12.54
N GLN A 3 5.97 20.95 -12.44
CA GLN A 3 6.93 21.88 -11.82
C GLN A 3 6.99 21.75 -10.29
N LYS A 4 5.93 21.21 -9.67
CA LYS A 4 5.83 20.95 -8.23
C LYS A 4 5.23 19.57 -8.02
N ILE A 5 5.81 18.81 -7.09
CA ILE A 5 5.32 17.51 -6.63
C ILE A 5 4.91 17.62 -5.17
N ARG A 6 3.76 17.04 -4.82
CA ARG A 6 3.21 16.97 -3.47
C ARG A 6 3.20 15.51 -3.02
N ILE A 7 3.94 15.23 -1.95
CA ILE A 7 4.06 13.89 -1.37
C ILE A 7 3.39 13.92 -0.01
N ALA A 8 2.41 13.04 0.19
CA ALA A 8 1.76 12.84 1.47
C ALA A 8 2.25 11.54 2.13
N ALA A 9 2.28 11.53 3.46
CA ALA A 9 2.48 10.33 4.25
C ALA A 9 1.13 9.86 4.80
N GLY A 10 0.77 8.60 4.54
CA GLY A 10 -0.46 8.01 5.03
C GLY A 10 -0.28 7.12 6.26
N GLN A 11 0.93 6.63 6.52
CA GLN A 11 1.22 5.67 7.58
C GLN A 11 2.71 5.66 7.90
N GLY A 12 3.06 5.53 9.19
CA GLY A 12 4.45 5.45 9.67
C GLY A 12 4.90 4.09 10.21
N PHE A 13 3.97 3.15 10.44
CA PHE A 13 4.28 1.76 10.85
C PHE A 13 3.10 0.82 10.57
N TRP A 14 3.34 -0.49 10.57
CA TRP A 14 2.27 -1.48 10.43
C TRP A 14 1.30 -1.45 11.62
N GLY A 15 0.02 -1.14 11.35
CA GLY A 15 -1.02 -0.99 12.38
C GLY A 15 -1.22 0.44 12.89
N ASP A 16 -0.63 1.45 12.22
CA ASP A 16 -0.96 2.87 12.42
C ASP A 16 -2.43 3.18 12.04
N LEU A 17 -2.81 4.47 12.01
CA LEU A 17 -4.16 4.95 11.74
C LEU A 17 -4.67 4.56 10.34
N PRO A 18 -5.61 3.59 10.21
CA PRO A 18 -6.00 3.02 8.92
C PRO A 18 -6.69 4.03 7.98
N ASP A 19 -7.32 5.05 8.53
CA ASP A 19 -8.07 6.06 7.77
C ASP A 19 -7.20 7.23 7.29
N ALA A 20 -5.94 7.34 7.76
CA ALA A 20 -5.06 8.43 7.34
C ALA A 20 -4.74 8.39 5.82
N PRO A 21 -4.39 7.24 5.21
CA PRO A 21 -4.16 7.17 3.76
C PRO A 21 -5.39 7.55 2.93
N VAL A 22 -6.58 7.13 3.38
CA VAL A 22 -7.86 7.43 2.71
C VAL A 22 -8.10 8.94 2.71
N ARG A 23 -7.98 9.58 3.88
CA ARG A 23 -8.13 11.04 4.00
C ARG A 23 -7.11 11.82 3.17
N GLN A 24 -5.89 11.32 3.01
CA GLN A 24 -4.87 11.94 2.15
C GLN A 24 -5.27 11.88 0.67
N VAL A 25 -5.76 10.72 0.21
CA VAL A 25 -6.18 10.49 -1.18
C VAL A 25 -7.44 11.28 -1.54
N GLU A 26 -8.41 11.35 -0.62
CA GLU A 26 -9.70 12.00 -0.86
C GLU A 26 -9.67 13.51 -0.60
N GLY A 27 -8.88 13.97 0.37
CA GLY A 27 -8.95 15.34 0.89
C GLY A 27 -7.94 16.33 0.33
N GLY A 28 -6.80 15.88 -0.21
CA GLY A 28 -5.71 16.76 -0.64
C GLY A 28 -5.39 16.66 -2.13
N PRO A 29 -4.95 17.74 -2.78
CA PRO A 29 -4.23 17.59 -4.04
C PRO A 29 -2.86 17.00 -3.73
N ILE A 30 -2.70 15.69 -3.83
CA ILE A 30 -1.42 14.99 -3.68
C ILE A 30 -1.04 14.33 -5.01
N ASP A 31 0.25 14.17 -5.25
CA ASP A 31 0.77 13.45 -6.43
C ASP A 31 1.26 12.05 -6.05
N TYR A 32 1.77 11.91 -4.82
CA TYR A 32 2.24 10.64 -4.28
C TYR A 32 1.72 10.42 -2.86
N LEU A 33 1.30 9.20 -2.58
CA LEU A 33 1.04 8.69 -1.24
C LEU A 33 2.16 7.74 -0.84
N MET A 34 2.83 8.03 0.26
CA MET A 34 3.85 7.18 0.88
C MET A 34 3.29 6.47 2.10
N LEU A 35 3.56 5.17 2.21
CA LEU A 35 3.16 4.33 3.35
C LEU A 35 4.36 3.52 3.85
N ASP A 36 4.70 3.70 5.12
CA ASP A 36 5.79 2.97 5.77
C ASP A 36 5.25 1.91 6.74
N TYR A 37 5.61 0.66 6.51
CA TYR A 37 5.15 -0.51 7.27
C TYR A 37 6.26 -1.16 8.10
N LEU A 38 7.51 -1.02 7.68
CA LEU A 38 8.56 -1.93 8.11
C LEU A 38 9.36 -1.36 9.28
N ALA A 39 9.50 -2.21 10.30
CA ALA A 39 10.47 -2.08 11.38
C ALA A 39 11.14 -3.45 11.58
N GLU A 40 12.21 -3.50 12.37
CA GLU A 40 12.96 -4.75 12.65
C GLU A 40 12.06 -5.88 13.17
N VAL A 41 11.19 -5.57 14.14
CA VAL A 41 10.24 -6.53 14.71
C VAL A 41 9.22 -7.00 13.67
N THR A 42 8.68 -6.08 12.86
CA THR A 42 7.73 -6.37 11.79
C THR A 42 8.30 -7.35 10.78
N MET A 43 9.55 -7.16 10.37
CA MET A 43 10.22 -8.06 9.42
C MET A 43 10.35 -9.49 9.96
N SER A 44 10.67 -9.64 11.25
CA SER A 44 10.75 -10.95 11.91
C SER A 44 9.37 -11.65 11.96
N ILE A 45 8.31 -10.89 12.22
CA ILE A 45 6.93 -11.40 12.19
C ILE A 45 6.56 -11.87 10.79
N MET A 46 6.82 -11.05 9.76
CA MET A 46 6.53 -11.39 8.37
C MET A 46 7.33 -12.62 7.90
N GLN A 47 8.59 -12.75 8.32
CA GLN A 47 9.40 -13.94 8.07
C GLN A 47 8.79 -15.20 8.69
N LYS A 48 8.31 -15.12 9.93
CA LYS A 48 7.61 -16.22 10.60
C LYS A 48 6.26 -16.55 9.95
N GLN A 49 5.56 -15.56 9.40
CA GLN A 49 4.35 -15.80 8.62
C GLN A 49 4.69 -16.54 7.32
N ARG A 50 5.71 -16.07 6.58
CA ARG A 50 6.16 -16.69 5.32
C ARG A 50 6.68 -18.12 5.50
N SER A 51 7.34 -18.42 6.62
CA SER A 51 7.82 -19.79 6.89
C SER A 51 6.68 -20.79 7.14
N ARG A 52 5.52 -20.32 7.60
CA ARG A 52 4.32 -21.13 7.79
C ARG A 52 3.48 -21.23 6.52
N ASP A 53 3.43 -20.16 5.75
CA ASP A 53 2.69 -20.05 4.51
C ASP A 53 3.53 -19.27 3.48
N PRO A 54 4.08 -19.93 2.45
CA PRO A 54 4.90 -19.28 1.43
C PRO A 54 4.21 -18.12 0.70
N SER A 55 2.87 -18.05 0.72
CA SER A 55 2.10 -16.95 0.14
C SER A 55 2.04 -15.70 1.02
N ALA A 56 2.31 -15.83 2.32
CA ALA A 56 2.33 -14.73 3.28
C ALA A 56 3.67 -13.97 3.28
N GLY A 57 3.85 -13.04 4.22
CA GLY A 57 5.11 -12.29 4.39
C GLY A 57 5.08 -10.83 3.94
N TYR A 58 3.90 -10.27 3.72
CA TYR A 58 3.63 -8.85 3.48
C TYR A 58 2.54 -8.33 4.42
N ALA A 59 2.38 -7.01 4.52
CA ALA A 59 1.41 -6.38 5.42
C ALA A 59 -0.03 -6.72 5.02
N LYS A 60 -0.75 -7.39 5.91
CA LYS A 60 -2.07 -7.98 5.62
C LYS A 60 -3.17 -6.94 5.37
N ASP A 61 -3.02 -5.76 5.95
CA ASP A 61 -3.90 -4.60 5.85
C ASP A 61 -3.66 -3.78 4.58
N PHE A 62 -2.50 -3.92 3.92
CA PHE A 62 -2.18 -3.15 2.73
C PHE A 62 -3.09 -3.49 1.54
N VAL A 63 -3.39 -4.77 1.29
CA VAL A 63 -4.25 -5.18 0.17
C VAL A 63 -5.70 -4.66 0.32
N PRO A 64 -6.35 -4.80 1.50
CA PRO A 64 -7.62 -4.14 1.78
C PRO A 64 -7.57 -2.62 1.61
N LEU A 65 -6.51 -1.96 2.08
CA LEU A 65 -6.34 -0.52 1.90
C LEU A 65 -6.29 -0.14 0.41
N MET A 66 -5.48 -0.85 -0.39
CA MET A 66 -5.41 -0.62 -1.83
C MET A 66 -6.76 -0.81 -2.50
N LYS A 67 -7.54 -1.82 -2.10
CA LYS A 67 -8.91 -2.03 -2.61
C LYS A 67 -9.81 -0.80 -2.39
N GLN A 68 -9.64 -0.12 -1.27
CA GLN A 68 -10.41 1.08 -0.95
C GLN A 68 -9.92 2.31 -1.74
N ILE A 69 -8.61 2.54 -1.83
CA ILE A 69 -8.07 3.80 -2.38
C ILE A 69 -7.78 3.77 -3.89
N LEU A 70 -7.60 2.58 -4.49
CA LEU A 70 -7.20 2.44 -5.90
C LEU A 70 -8.12 3.21 -6.88
N PRO A 71 -9.47 3.16 -6.75
CA PRO A 71 -10.34 3.91 -7.66
C PRO A 71 -10.06 5.42 -7.63
N ALA A 72 -9.94 5.99 -6.43
CA ALA A 72 -9.64 7.41 -6.24
C ALA A 72 -8.22 7.77 -6.70
N CYS A 73 -7.25 6.86 -6.50
CA CYS A 73 -5.88 7.05 -6.98
C CYS A 73 -5.81 7.09 -8.51
N VAL A 74 -6.51 6.20 -9.21
CA VAL A 74 -6.56 6.19 -10.68
C VAL A 74 -7.28 7.43 -11.21
N GLU A 75 -8.43 7.79 -10.64
CA GLU A 75 -9.19 8.99 -11.03
C GLU A 75 -8.35 10.27 -10.93
N ARG A 76 -7.50 10.36 -9.90
CA ARG A 76 -6.73 11.57 -9.57
C ARG A 76 -5.26 11.52 -9.99
N ASP A 77 -4.81 10.47 -10.68
CA ASP A 77 -3.40 10.22 -11.03
C ASP A 77 -2.45 10.29 -9.81
N ILE A 78 -2.85 9.65 -8.72
CA ILE A 78 -2.05 9.53 -7.49
C ILE A 78 -1.24 8.24 -7.53
N ARG A 79 0.06 8.35 -7.28
CA ARG A 79 0.96 7.19 -7.22
C ARG A 79 1.20 6.76 -5.77
N VAL A 80 1.01 5.49 -5.49
CA VAL A 80 1.27 4.91 -4.17
C VAL A 80 2.66 4.27 -4.13
N THR A 81 3.45 4.61 -3.12
CA THR A 81 4.73 3.95 -2.82
C THR A 81 4.71 3.41 -1.41
N ALA A 82 5.07 2.13 -1.23
CA ALA A 82 5.04 1.48 0.06
C ALA A 82 6.09 0.37 0.15
N ASN A 83 6.60 0.13 1.35
CA ASN A 83 7.44 -1.03 1.67
C ASN A 83 6.62 -2.20 2.26
N ALA A 84 5.29 -2.15 2.14
CA ALA A 84 4.33 -3.15 2.64
C ALA A 84 4.62 -4.60 2.21
N GLY A 85 5.36 -4.78 1.11
CA GLY A 85 5.74 -6.09 0.58
C GLY A 85 6.59 -6.94 1.52
N GLY A 86 7.25 -6.34 2.52
CA GLY A 86 7.99 -7.06 3.55
C GLY A 86 8.98 -8.06 2.96
N VAL A 87 8.88 -9.32 3.41
CA VAL A 87 9.70 -10.43 2.91
C VAL A 87 9.08 -11.14 1.71
N ASN A 88 7.91 -10.73 1.22
CA ASN A 88 7.25 -11.31 0.05
C ASN A 88 6.67 -10.22 -0.88
N VAL A 89 7.57 -9.43 -1.46
CA VAL A 89 7.24 -8.32 -2.36
C VAL A 89 6.44 -8.79 -3.59
N ALA A 90 6.84 -9.92 -4.19
CA ALA A 90 6.15 -10.46 -5.37
C ALA A 90 4.72 -10.91 -5.06
N GLY A 91 4.50 -11.58 -3.91
CA GLY A 91 3.17 -11.97 -3.45
C GLY A 91 2.28 -10.76 -3.16
N CYS A 92 2.83 -9.74 -2.51
CA CYS A 92 2.12 -8.49 -2.26
C CYS A 92 1.69 -7.80 -3.56
N ALA A 93 2.61 -7.67 -4.52
CA ALA A 93 2.32 -7.07 -5.82
C ALA A 93 1.26 -7.87 -6.61
N ALA A 94 1.31 -9.20 -6.56
CA ALA A 94 0.30 -10.05 -7.17
C ALA A 94 -1.08 -9.83 -6.54
N ALA A 95 -1.17 -9.80 -5.21
CA ALA A 95 -2.44 -9.57 -4.50
C ALA A 95 -3.05 -8.18 -4.81
N VAL A 96 -2.23 -7.14 -4.90
CA VAL A 96 -2.70 -5.80 -5.32
C VAL A 96 -3.19 -5.80 -6.77
N LYS A 97 -2.51 -6.53 -7.68
CA LYS A 97 -2.94 -6.67 -9.07
C LYS A 97 -4.28 -7.38 -9.19
N GLU A 98 -4.53 -8.43 -8.40
CA GLU A 98 -5.84 -9.10 -8.40
C GLU A 98 -6.95 -8.15 -7.94
N VAL A 99 -6.71 -7.38 -6.87
CA VAL A 99 -7.66 -6.33 -6.43
C VAL A 99 -7.92 -5.31 -7.53
N ALA A 100 -6.90 -4.85 -8.24
CA ALA A 100 -7.09 -3.92 -9.36
C ALA A 100 -7.99 -4.53 -10.45
N ARG A 101 -7.80 -5.81 -10.80
CA ARG A 101 -8.66 -6.53 -11.76
C ARG A 101 -10.10 -6.66 -11.26
N GLU A 102 -10.30 -6.99 -9.98
CA GLU A 102 -11.64 -7.07 -9.36
C GLU A 102 -12.39 -5.74 -9.46
N LEU A 103 -11.67 -4.61 -9.38
CA LEU A 103 -12.22 -3.26 -9.50
C LEU A 103 -12.42 -2.81 -10.97
N GLY A 104 -12.10 -3.66 -11.94
CA GLY A 104 -12.15 -3.30 -13.36
C GLY A 104 -11.06 -2.32 -13.81
N LEU A 105 -10.01 -2.14 -13.00
CA LEU A 105 -8.87 -1.29 -13.31
C LEU A 105 -7.82 -2.08 -14.10
N SER A 106 -7.13 -1.41 -15.03
CA SER A 106 -6.11 -2.03 -15.88
C SER A 106 -4.89 -1.13 -16.07
N GLY A 107 -3.72 -1.73 -16.27
CA GLY A 107 -2.42 -1.07 -16.37
C GLY A 107 -1.26 -2.00 -16.06
#